data_AF-A0AAW5SA10-F1
#
_entry.id   AF-A0AAW5SA10-F1
#
_cell.length_a   1.000
_cell.length_b   1.000
_cell.length_c   1.000
_cell.angle_alpha   90.00
_cell.angle_beta   90.00
_cell.angle_gamma   90.00
#
_symmetry.space_group_name_H-M   'P 1'
#
loop_
_entity.id
_entity.type
_entity.pdbx_description
1 polymer ?
#
loop_
_entity_poly.entity_id
_entity_poly.type
_entity_poly.pdbx_seq_one_letter_code
_entity_poly.pdbx_strand_id
1 'polypeptide(L)'
;MGTSADRAAGTGGDWTPLKYAANAYVRGLGRANSNERAHRVLARHVPLLGGAGGATATASAGRSGITRLGGLLSGLGTGTAAQALVSIGLGHLVGQDRFTVLDELVTYIAGTGNDLDSGAARDAACDVLDEVFGDADSWEELDQISVDRDQLGSILERFLALYVYNRVPVVAERLSRLTDPIAMRRADQEMRQIIADLVVIELPADPLSVEWGGQQGRTIAERAVSSAYELLSALEREDRT
;
A
#
# COMPACT_ATOMS: atom_id res chain seq x y z
N MET A 1 19.50 2.51 -0.89
CA MET A 1 19.01 2.96 0.44
C MET A 1 18.70 4.45 0.38
N GLY A 2 17.46 4.82 0.05
CA GLY A 2 16.97 6.18 0.25
C GLY A 2 16.42 6.27 1.65
N THR A 3 16.94 7.17 2.48
CA THR A 3 16.36 7.37 3.81
C THR A 3 15.09 8.20 3.67
N SER A 4 14.19 8.13 4.64
CA SER A 4 12.95 8.91 4.72
C SER A 4 13.14 10.44 4.61
N ALA A 5 14.39 10.93 4.56
CA ALA A 5 14.79 12.32 4.41
C ALA A 5 14.82 12.83 2.96
N ASP A 6 14.86 11.96 1.94
CA ASP A 6 15.00 12.39 0.53
C ASP A 6 13.67 12.84 -0.13
N ARG A 7 12.58 12.89 0.65
CA ARG A 7 11.26 13.30 0.17
C ARG A 7 11.10 14.81 0.33
N ALA A 8 11.60 15.58 -0.64
CA ALA A 8 11.51 17.04 -0.64
C ALA A 8 10.06 17.52 -0.42
N ALA A 9 9.77 18.10 0.74
CA ALA A 9 8.46 18.66 1.06
C ALA A 9 8.25 19.97 0.27
N GLY A 10 7.37 19.95 -0.73
CA GLY A 10 7.09 21.10 -1.58
C GLY A 10 6.63 22.35 -0.82
N THR A 11 6.69 23.52 -1.45
CA THR A 11 6.34 24.83 -0.85
C THR A 11 5.21 25.50 -1.64
N GLY A 12 4.29 26.18 -0.93
CA GLY A 12 3.17 26.91 -1.55
C GLY A 12 2.00 26.03 -2.02
N GLY A 13 0.90 26.67 -2.45
CA GLY A 13 -0.31 25.96 -2.90
C GLY A 13 -0.89 25.00 -1.85
N ASP A 14 -1.34 23.84 -2.30
CA ASP A 14 -1.94 22.79 -1.46
C ASP A 14 -0.96 22.21 -0.41
N TRP A 15 0.35 22.45 -0.54
CA TRP A 15 1.32 22.04 0.47
C TRP A 15 1.15 22.78 1.79
N THR A 16 0.73 24.05 1.72
CA THR A 16 0.58 24.90 2.91
C THR A 16 -0.55 24.38 3.81
N PRO A 17 -1.79 24.19 3.32
CA PRO A 17 -2.88 23.57 4.08
C PRO A 17 -2.55 22.19 4.65
N LEU A 18 -1.83 21.35 3.90
CA LEU A 18 -1.42 20.03 4.37
C LEU A 18 -0.42 20.12 5.53
N LYS A 19 0.62 20.95 5.41
CA LYS A 19 1.60 21.16 6.50
C LYS A 19 0.93 21.67 7.77
N TYR A 20 -0.06 22.56 7.65
CA TYR A 20 -0.83 23.03 8.81
C TYR A 20 -1.67 21.91 9.43
N ALA A 21 -2.35 21.09 8.63
CA ALA A 21 -3.10 19.94 9.13
C ALA A 21 -2.20 18.95 9.86
N ALA A 22 -1.04 18.61 9.27
CA ALA A 22 -0.09 17.68 9.88
C ALA A 22 0.47 18.22 11.21
N ASN A 23 0.81 19.52 11.28
CA ASN A 23 1.24 20.14 12.53
C ASN A 23 0.12 20.14 13.59
N ALA A 24 -1.12 20.40 13.18
CA ALA A 24 -2.26 20.36 14.09
C ALA A 24 -2.50 18.95 14.63
N TYR A 25 -2.41 17.94 13.77
CA TYR A 25 -2.53 16.53 14.14
C TYR A 25 -1.47 16.13 15.17
N VAL A 26 -0.20 16.38 14.88
CA VAL A 26 0.93 16.06 15.79
C VAL A 26 0.77 16.73 17.16
N ARG A 27 0.34 18.00 17.21
CA ARG A 27 0.07 18.72 18.48
C ARG A 27 -1.17 18.21 19.22
N GLY A 28 -2.07 17.54 18.51
CA GLY A 28 -3.34 17.03 18.99
C GLY A 28 -3.34 15.55 19.34
N LEU A 29 -2.21 14.85 19.22
CA LEU A 29 -2.11 13.42 19.52
C LEU A 29 -2.58 13.10 20.93
N GLY A 30 -3.36 12.03 21.06
CA GLY A 30 -3.93 11.58 22.33
C GLY A 30 -5.09 12.43 22.87
N ARG A 31 -5.53 13.46 22.14
CA ARG A 31 -6.76 14.21 22.45
C ARG A 31 -7.95 13.56 21.76
N ALA A 32 -9.16 13.81 22.27
CA ALA A 32 -10.40 13.20 21.76
C ALA A 32 -10.63 13.40 20.24
N ASN A 33 -10.11 14.49 19.66
CA ASN A 33 -10.20 14.79 18.23
C ASN A 33 -8.88 14.59 17.47
N SER A 34 -8.06 13.59 17.84
CA SER A 34 -6.91 13.21 17.01
C SER A 34 -7.34 12.64 15.66
N ASN A 35 -8.40 11.83 15.66
CA ASN A 35 -8.92 11.15 14.47
C ASN A 35 -9.40 12.16 13.39
N GLU A 36 -10.25 13.13 13.73
CA GLU A 36 -10.65 14.25 12.83
C GLU A 36 -9.45 15.05 12.28
N ARG A 37 -8.34 15.12 13.04
CA ARG A 37 -7.13 15.78 12.56
C ARG A 37 -6.36 14.89 11.58
N ALA A 38 -6.31 13.59 11.81
CA ALA A 38 -5.74 12.62 10.87
C ALA A 38 -6.55 12.60 9.56
N HIS A 39 -7.88 12.58 9.64
CA HIS A 39 -8.79 12.71 8.49
C HIS A 39 -8.43 13.90 7.60
N ARG A 40 -8.24 15.08 8.21
CA ARG A 40 -7.83 16.28 7.47
C ARG A 40 -6.45 16.19 6.84
N VAL A 41 -5.50 15.49 7.46
CA VAL A 41 -4.17 15.28 6.85
C VAL A 41 -4.31 14.45 5.58
N LEU A 42 -5.04 13.34 5.66
CA LEU A 42 -5.26 12.43 4.55
C LEU A 42 -6.05 13.09 3.42
N ALA A 43 -7.15 13.78 3.74
CA ALA A 43 -7.96 14.49 2.75
C ALA A 43 -7.16 15.57 2.00
N ARG A 44 -6.34 16.35 2.72
CA ARG A 44 -5.53 17.42 2.12
C ARG A 44 -4.32 16.93 1.35
N HIS A 45 -3.98 15.65 1.46
CA HIS A 45 -2.98 15.05 0.60
C HIS A 45 -3.51 14.83 -0.82
N VAL A 46 -4.80 14.53 -0.99
CA VAL A 46 -5.38 14.20 -2.31
C VAL A 46 -5.28 15.35 -3.32
N PRO A 47 -5.56 16.64 -2.98
CA PRO A 47 -5.36 17.77 -3.90
C PRO A 47 -3.92 17.91 -4.42
N LEU A 48 -2.90 17.57 -3.62
CA LEU A 48 -1.50 17.62 -4.06
C LEU A 48 -1.20 16.66 -5.21
N LEU A 49 -1.98 15.59 -5.32
CA LEU A 49 -1.87 14.62 -6.39
C LEU A 49 -2.74 14.99 -7.60
N GLY A 50 -3.38 16.17 -7.60
CA GLY A 50 -4.32 16.60 -8.65
C GLY A 50 -5.75 16.13 -8.40
N GLY A 51 -6.14 15.93 -7.13
CA GLY A 51 -7.44 15.35 -6.76
C GLY A 51 -7.47 13.84 -6.93
N ALA A 52 -8.62 13.20 -6.70
CA ALA A 52 -8.72 11.74 -6.75
C ALA A 52 -8.37 11.15 -8.14
N GLY A 53 -8.78 11.83 -9.21
CA GLY A 53 -8.42 11.43 -10.58
C GLY A 53 -6.91 11.53 -10.85
N GLY A 54 -6.27 12.62 -10.42
CA GLY A 54 -4.81 12.77 -10.55
C GLY A 54 -4.03 11.78 -9.66
N ALA A 55 -4.51 11.53 -8.45
CA ALA A 55 -3.94 10.52 -7.55
C ALA A 55 -3.94 9.14 -8.17
N THR A 56 -5.06 8.75 -8.78
CA THR A 56 -5.23 7.48 -9.50
C THR A 56 -4.36 7.41 -10.76
N ALA A 57 -4.34 8.48 -11.57
CA ALA A 57 -3.53 8.54 -12.78
C ALA A 57 -2.03 8.37 -12.48
N THR A 58 -1.56 8.97 -11.37
CA THR A 58 -0.16 8.91 -10.92
C THR A 58 0.16 7.69 -10.06
N ALA A 59 -0.82 6.83 -9.77
CA ALA A 59 -0.66 5.59 -9.00
C ALA A 59 -0.36 4.39 -9.92
N SER A 60 0.70 4.52 -10.73
CA SER A 60 1.05 3.51 -11.73
C SER A 60 1.63 2.24 -11.11
N ALA A 61 2.53 2.40 -10.14
CA ALA A 61 3.17 1.31 -9.42
C ALA A 61 2.18 0.64 -8.46
N GLY A 62 1.31 1.41 -7.79
CA GLY A 62 0.25 0.82 -6.96
C GLY A 62 -0.71 -0.07 -7.76
N ARG A 63 -1.22 0.42 -8.90
CA ARG A 63 -2.11 -0.38 -9.76
C ARG A 63 -1.42 -1.61 -10.33
N SER A 64 -0.18 -1.47 -10.77
CA SER A 64 0.62 -2.61 -11.27
C SER A 64 0.97 -3.59 -10.14
N GLY A 65 1.19 -3.09 -8.92
CA GLY A 65 1.44 -3.90 -7.74
C GLY A 65 0.25 -4.78 -7.39
N ILE A 66 -0.97 -4.23 -7.40
CA ILE A 66 -2.21 -5.01 -7.18
C ILE A 66 -2.34 -6.13 -8.21
N THR A 67 -2.12 -5.86 -9.50
CA THR A 67 -2.27 -6.91 -10.53
C THR A 67 -1.20 -7.99 -10.42
N ARG A 68 0.04 -7.62 -10.13
CA ARG A 68 1.15 -8.57 -9.99
C ARG A 68 1.03 -9.41 -8.72
N LEU A 69 0.69 -8.79 -7.60
CA LEU A 69 0.43 -9.47 -6.34
C LEU A 69 -0.79 -10.39 -6.47
N GLY A 70 -1.87 -9.93 -7.09
CA GLY A 70 -3.04 -10.77 -7.36
C GLY A 70 -2.70 -12.00 -8.20
N GLY A 71 -1.87 -11.86 -9.23
CA GLY A 71 -1.39 -12.98 -10.03
C GLY A 71 -0.55 -13.99 -9.23
N LEU A 72 0.36 -13.50 -8.38
CA LEU A 72 1.15 -14.34 -7.48
C LEU A 72 0.25 -15.12 -6.50
N LEU A 73 -0.62 -14.42 -5.77
CA LEU A 73 -1.52 -15.01 -4.76
C LEU A 73 -2.50 -16.01 -5.39
N SER A 74 -3.02 -15.69 -6.58
CA SER A 74 -3.88 -16.58 -7.36
C SER A 74 -3.14 -17.87 -7.74
N GLY A 75 -1.85 -17.78 -8.08
CA GLY A 75 -1.00 -18.94 -8.32
C GLY A 75 -0.82 -19.79 -7.05
N LEU A 76 -0.58 -19.16 -5.90
CA LEU A 76 -0.44 -19.85 -4.60
C LEU A 76 -1.73 -20.54 -4.15
N GLY A 77 -2.90 -20.00 -4.52
CA GLY A 77 -4.19 -20.60 -4.20
C GLY A 77 -4.62 -21.73 -5.13
N THR A 78 -3.97 -21.88 -6.29
CA THR A 78 -4.35 -22.88 -7.31
C THR A 78 -3.25 -23.92 -7.59
N GLY A 79 -2.07 -23.75 -6.99
CA GLY A 79 -0.91 -24.61 -7.17
C GLY A 79 0.14 -24.39 -6.08
N THR A 80 1.38 -24.80 -6.34
CA THR A 80 2.52 -24.56 -5.44
C THR A 80 3.22 -23.23 -5.74
N ALA A 81 4.08 -22.74 -4.83
CA ALA A 81 4.85 -21.53 -5.10
C ALA A 81 5.75 -21.66 -6.33
N ALA A 82 6.34 -22.83 -6.58
CA ALA A 82 7.10 -23.11 -7.79
C ALA A 82 6.25 -22.89 -9.06
N GLN A 83 5.02 -23.41 -9.07
CA GLN A 83 4.10 -23.26 -10.19
C GLN A 83 3.67 -21.79 -10.35
N ALA A 84 3.38 -21.11 -9.25
CA ALA A 84 3.06 -19.69 -9.23
C ALA A 84 4.19 -18.85 -9.85
N LEU A 85 5.43 -19.02 -9.38
CA LEU A 85 6.61 -18.33 -9.89
C LEU A 85 6.83 -18.60 -11.38
N VAL A 86 6.72 -19.85 -11.84
CA VAL A 86 6.83 -20.20 -13.26
C VAL A 86 5.76 -19.46 -14.09
N SER A 87 4.52 -19.44 -13.62
CA SER A 87 3.40 -18.82 -14.37
C SER A 87 3.53 -17.31 -14.54
N ILE A 88 4.20 -16.62 -13.60
CA ILE A 88 4.49 -15.19 -13.67
C ILE A 88 5.85 -14.86 -14.30
N GLY A 89 6.56 -15.87 -14.82
CA GLY A 89 7.86 -15.69 -15.51
C GLY A 89 9.09 -15.67 -14.60
N LEU A 90 8.94 -16.04 -13.33
CA LEU A 90 10.00 -16.08 -12.31
C LEU A 90 10.49 -17.51 -12.01
N GLY A 91 10.32 -18.45 -12.94
CA GLY A 91 10.69 -19.85 -12.73
C GLY A 91 12.18 -20.09 -12.41
N HIS A 92 13.07 -19.13 -12.72
CA HIS A 92 14.49 -19.19 -12.36
C HIS A 92 14.75 -19.06 -10.85
N LEU A 93 13.76 -18.60 -10.08
CA LEU A 93 13.82 -18.48 -8.62
C LEU A 93 13.49 -19.80 -7.90
N VAL A 94 13.00 -20.81 -8.62
CA VAL A 94 12.64 -22.10 -8.02
C VAL A 94 13.88 -22.78 -7.43
N GLY A 95 13.84 -23.06 -6.13
CA GLY A 95 14.94 -23.67 -5.38
C GLY A 95 16.03 -22.68 -4.93
N GLN A 96 15.86 -21.38 -5.16
CA GLN A 96 16.78 -20.36 -4.65
C GLN A 96 16.56 -20.12 -3.15
N ASP A 97 17.51 -19.42 -2.52
CA ASP A 97 17.35 -19.01 -1.13
C ASP A 97 16.19 -18.01 -0.96
N ARG A 98 15.56 -18.04 0.22
CA ARG A 98 14.37 -17.24 0.50
C ARG A 98 14.58 -15.73 0.30
N PHE A 99 15.76 -15.21 0.63
CA PHE A 99 16.02 -13.78 0.55
C PHE A 99 16.10 -13.34 -0.91
N THR A 100 16.75 -14.13 -1.77
CA THR A 100 16.75 -13.92 -3.22
C THR A 100 15.34 -13.98 -3.81
N VAL A 101 14.54 -14.97 -3.40
CA VAL A 101 13.14 -15.08 -3.87
C VAL A 101 12.33 -13.84 -3.48
N LEU A 102 12.39 -13.42 -2.21
CA LEU A 102 11.62 -12.28 -1.70
C LEU A 102 12.07 -10.96 -2.33
N ASP A 103 13.38 -10.73 -2.52
CA ASP A 103 13.89 -9.50 -3.16
C ASP A 103 13.43 -9.36 -4.61
N GLU A 104 13.44 -10.46 -5.36
CA GLU A 104 12.94 -10.50 -6.73
C GLU A 104 11.41 -10.38 -6.80
N LEU A 105 10.67 -10.92 -5.80
CA LEU A 105 9.23 -10.71 -5.70
C LEU A 105 8.87 -9.25 -5.39
N VAL A 106 9.61 -8.58 -4.51
CA VAL A 106 9.46 -7.14 -4.25
C VAL A 106 9.67 -6.36 -5.55
N THR A 107 10.72 -6.68 -6.29
CA THR A 107 11.03 -6.05 -7.59
C THR A 107 9.96 -6.34 -8.63
N TYR A 108 9.47 -7.57 -8.69
CA TYR A 108 8.37 -7.96 -9.55
C TYR A 108 7.14 -7.11 -9.26
N ILE A 109 6.66 -7.08 -8.01
CA ILE A 109 5.43 -6.37 -7.61
C ILE A 109 5.57 -4.85 -7.84
N ALA A 110 6.56 -4.22 -7.21
CA ALA A 110 6.69 -2.76 -7.18
C ALA A 110 7.31 -2.16 -8.46
N GLY A 111 8.03 -2.96 -9.24
CA GLY A 111 8.82 -2.49 -10.36
C GLY A 111 10.12 -1.80 -9.95
N THR A 112 10.85 -1.31 -10.96
CA THR A 112 12.21 -0.77 -10.81
C THR A 112 12.27 0.76 -10.71
N GLY A 113 11.12 1.43 -10.60
CA GLY A 113 11.06 2.88 -10.47
C GLY A 113 11.63 3.38 -9.14
N ASN A 114 12.07 4.64 -9.14
CA ASN A 114 12.69 5.30 -7.98
C ASN A 114 11.97 6.61 -7.59
N ASP A 115 10.73 6.78 -8.02
CA ASP A 115 9.87 7.89 -7.59
C ASP A 115 9.05 7.52 -6.35
N LEU A 116 8.27 8.49 -5.84
CA LEU A 116 7.44 8.29 -4.64
C LEU A 116 6.38 7.19 -4.82
N ASP A 117 5.83 7.05 -6.03
CA ASP A 117 4.84 6.01 -6.35
C ASP A 117 5.47 4.62 -6.26
N SER A 118 6.63 4.44 -6.90
CA SER A 118 7.38 3.19 -6.90
C SER A 118 7.93 2.85 -5.51
N GLY A 119 8.40 3.85 -4.76
CA GLY A 119 8.85 3.67 -3.38
C GLY A 119 7.71 3.20 -2.47
N ALA A 120 6.53 3.82 -2.57
CA ALA A 120 5.37 3.42 -1.79
C ALA A 120 4.91 1.99 -2.10
N ALA A 121 4.92 1.59 -3.38
CA ALA A 121 4.60 0.23 -3.79
C ALA A 121 5.63 -0.79 -3.29
N ARG A 122 6.91 -0.42 -3.26
CA ARG A 122 7.99 -1.27 -2.74
C ARG A 122 7.86 -1.51 -1.24
N ASP A 123 7.67 -0.44 -0.48
CA ASP A 123 7.48 -0.55 0.98
C ASP A 123 6.24 -1.39 1.31
N ALA A 124 5.15 -1.21 0.56
CA ALA A 124 3.94 -2.03 0.72
C ALA A 124 4.16 -3.50 0.32
N ALA A 125 4.93 -3.77 -0.74
CA ALA A 125 5.27 -5.12 -1.17
C ALA A 125 6.10 -5.86 -0.13
N CYS A 126 7.08 -5.21 0.49
CA CYS A 126 7.88 -5.80 1.57
C CYS A 126 6.98 -6.25 2.73
N ASP A 127 6.11 -5.35 3.22
CA ASP A 127 5.23 -5.62 4.36
C ASP A 127 4.28 -6.81 4.10
N VAL A 128 3.67 -6.90 2.90
CA VAL A 128 2.74 -8.01 2.59
C VAL A 128 3.46 -9.31 2.25
N LEU A 129 4.67 -9.25 1.68
CA LEU A 129 5.46 -10.46 1.45
C LEU A 129 5.99 -11.04 2.77
N ASP A 130 6.33 -10.20 3.74
CA ASP A 130 6.66 -10.64 5.10
C ASP A 130 5.46 -11.32 5.79
N GLU A 131 4.24 -10.80 5.57
CA GLU A 131 3.01 -11.44 6.07
C GLU A 131 2.77 -12.82 5.44
N VAL A 132 2.99 -12.97 4.13
CA VAL A 132 2.72 -14.22 3.40
C VAL A 132 3.82 -15.26 3.59
N PHE A 133 5.08 -14.83 3.62
CA PHE A 133 6.25 -15.69 3.53
C PHE A 133 7.19 -15.60 4.74
N GLY A 134 6.94 -14.71 5.72
CA GLY A 134 7.89 -14.40 6.79
C GLY A 134 8.22 -15.57 7.72
N ASP A 135 7.31 -16.53 7.85
CA ASP A 135 7.51 -17.74 8.65
C ASP A 135 8.27 -18.85 7.90
N ALA A 136 8.49 -18.72 6.58
CA ALA A 136 9.20 -19.71 5.80
C ALA A 136 10.72 -19.48 5.84
N ASP A 137 11.43 -20.44 6.41
CA ASP A 137 12.88 -20.39 6.58
C ASP A 137 13.66 -21.05 5.43
N SER A 138 12.99 -21.88 4.61
CA SER A 138 13.58 -22.67 3.53
C SER A 138 12.73 -22.63 2.25
N TRP A 139 13.30 -23.07 1.13
CA TRP A 139 12.57 -23.21 -0.13
C TRP A 139 11.40 -24.20 0.00
N GLU A 140 11.62 -25.32 0.69
CA GLU A 140 10.60 -26.34 0.91
C GLU A 140 9.39 -25.80 1.69
N GLU A 141 9.62 -24.90 2.64
CA GLU A 141 8.55 -24.21 3.36
C GLU A 141 7.87 -23.15 2.49
N LEU A 142 8.64 -22.41 1.67
CA LEU A 142 8.09 -21.46 0.70
C LEU A 142 7.14 -22.13 -0.30
N ASP A 143 7.52 -23.31 -0.82
CA ASP A 143 6.74 -24.04 -1.83
C ASP A 143 5.42 -24.63 -1.28
N GLN A 144 5.31 -24.73 0.05
CA GLN A 144 4.11 -25.20 0.75
C GLN A 144 3.11 -24.08 1.08
N ILE A 145 3.50 -22.81 0.91
CA ILE A 145 2.59 -21.69 1.15
C ILE A 145 1.44 -21.73 0.15
N SER A 146 0.23 -21.61 0.68
CA SER A 146 -0.99 -21.49 -0.10
C SER A 146 -1.85 -20.36 0.47
N VAL A 147 -2.65 -19.76 -0.41
CA VAL A 147 -3.49 -18.60 -0.11
C VAL A 147 -4.91 -18.91 -0.56
N ASP A 148 -5.86 -18.85 0.35
CA ASP A 148 -7.27 -18.99 0.00
C ASP A 148 -7.89 -17.69 -0.57
N ARG A 149 -9.17 -17.74 -0.92
CA ARG A 149 -9.89 -16.61 -1.53
C ARG A 149 -9.99 -15.40 -0.60
N ASP A 150 -10.20 -15.64 0.69
CA ASP A 150 -10.40 -14.59 1.69
C ASP A 150 -9.05 -13.94 2.02
N GLN A 151 -8.01 -14.77 2.19
CA GLN A 151 -6.62 -14.33 2.37
C GLN A 151 -6.14 -13.49 1.19
N LEU A 152 -6.41 -13.90 -0.05
CA LEU A 152 -6.06 -13.12 -1.23
C LEU A 152 -6.67 -11.71 -1.13
N GLY A 153 -7.96 -11.62 -0.81
CA GLY A 153 -8.65 -10.34 -0.66
C GLY A 153 -8.03 -9.47 0.42
N SER A 154 -7.82 -10.03 1.62
CA SER A 154 -7.23 -9.29 2.74
C SER A 154 -5.82 -8.81 2.45
N ILE A 155 -4.99 -9.63 1.78
CA ILE A 155 -3.61 -9.25 1.41
C ILE A 155 -3.61 -8.13 0.37
N LEU A 156 -4.50 -8.16 -0.63
CA LEU A 156 -4.61 -7.08 -1.62
C LEU A 156 -5.08 -5.76 -1.00
N GLU A 157 -6.08 -5.82 -0.11
CA GLU A 157 -6.55 -4.64 0.63
C GLU A 157 -5.46 -4.09 1.53
N ARG A 158 -4.72 -4.97 2.21
CA ARG A 158 -3.57 -4.59 3.03
C ARG A 158 -2.48 -3.92 2.20
N PHE A 159 -2.12 -4.49 1.04
CA PHE A 159 -1.18 -3.88 0.11
C PHE A 159 -1.62 -2.47 -0.29
N LEU A 160 -2.88 -2.31 -0.70
CA LEU A 160 -3.40 -1.01 -1.11
C LEU A 160 -3.40 0.01 0.03
N ALA A 161 -3.80 -0.39 1.24
CA ALA A 161 -3.77 0.48 2.42
C ALA A 161 -2.34 0.95 2.76
N LEU A 162 -1.37 0.04 2.74
CA LEU A 162 0.04 0.36 2.97
C LEU A 162 0.61 1.25 1.86
N TYR A 163 0.29 0.95 0.60
CA TYR A 163 0.70 1.74 -0.55
C TYR A 163 0.18 3.19 -0.44
N VAL A 164 -1.11 3.35 -0.12
CA VAL A 164 -1.74 4.67 0.06
C VAL A 164 -1.08 5.42 1.22
N TYR A 165 -0.84 4.76 2.35
CA TYR A 165 -0.13 5.34 3.49
C TYR A 165 1.28 5.83 3.10
N ASN A 166 2.03 4.99 2.40
CA ASN A 166 3.41 5.28 2.00
C ASN A 166 3.50 6.40 0.94
N ARG A 167 2.42 6.68 0.19
CA ARG A 167 2.32 7.85 -0.69
C ARG A 167 2.10 9.18 0.03
N VAL A 168 1.94 9.21 1.35
CA VAL A 168 1.77 10.45 2.15
C VAL A 168 3.08 10.85 2.87
N PRO A 169 4.10 11.40 2.18
CA PRO A 169 5.44 11.57 2.74
C PRO A 169 5.52 12.54 3.92
N VAL A 170 4.61 13.52 3.96
CA VAL A 170 4.56 14.52 5.04
C VAL A 170 4.27 13.88 6.39
N VAL A 171 3.56 12.75 6.42
CA VAL A 171 3.23 12.05 7.66
C VAL A 171 4.50 11.53 8.31
N ALA A 172 5.29 10.73 7.58
CA ALA A 172 6.57 10.21 8.08
C ALA A 172 7.55 11.35 8.46
N GLU A 173 7.61 12.42 7.65
CA GLU A 173 8.45 13.60 7.92
C GLU A 173 8.07 14.30 9.23
N ARG A 174 6.79 14.29 9.61
CA ARG A 174 6.29 14.98 10.82
C ARG A 174 6.34 14.07 12.03
N LEU A 175 6.00 12.80 11.87
CA LEU A 175 6.09 11.80 12.92
C LEU A 175 7.54 11.59 13.38
N SER A 176 8.52 11.63 12.47
CA SER A 176 9.95 11.51 12.83
C SER A 176 10.49 12.66 13.69
N ARG A 177 9.75 13.77 13.80
CA ARG A 177 10.10 14.91 14.67
C ARG A 177 9.56 14.74 16.10
N LEU A 178 8.73 13.74 16.35
CA LEU A 178 8.28 13.41 17.69
C LEU A 178 9.43 12.75 18.45
N THR A 179 9.68 13.22 19.66
CA THR A 179 10.67 12.61 20.56
C THR A 179 10.11 11.47 21.39
N ASP A 180 8.78 11.34 21.47
CA ASP A 180 8.08 10.25 22.19
C ASP A 180 7.79 9.07 21.24
N PRO A 181 8.46 7.92 21.42
CA PRO A 181 8.26 6.74 20.57
C PRO A 181 6.87 6.11 20.69
N ILE A 182 6.17 6.30 21.81
CA ILE A 182 4.81 5.77 22.00
C ILE A 182 3.82 6.62 21.21
N ALA A 183 3.92 7.95 21.32
CA ALA A 183 3.10 8.87 20.54
C ALA A 183 3.32 8.68 19.02
N MET A 184 4.56 8.48 18.59
CA MET A 184 4.89 8.21 17.19
C MET A 184 4.22 6.94 16.68
N ARG A 185 4.32 5.82 17.42
CA ARG A 185 3.67 4.55 17.05
C ARG A 185 2.16 4.66 17.02
N ARG A 186 1.55 5.30 18.02
CA ARG A 186 0.10 5.52 18.06
C ARG A 186 -0.37 6.32 16.85
N ALA A 187 0.35 7.36 16.47
CA ALA A 187 -0.01 8.20 15.35
C ALA A 187 0.11 7.47 14.00
N ASP A 188 1.19 6.70 13.82
CA ASP A 188 1.38 5.83 12.65
C ASP A 188 0.23 4.81 12.54
N GLN A 189 -0.10 4.12 13.64
CA GLN A 189 -1.19 3.16 13.70
C GLN A 189 -2.56 3.80 13.41
N GLU A 190 -2.85 4.99 13.95
CA GLU A 190 -4.12 5.69 13.73
C GLU A 190 -4.31 6.02 12.25
N MET A 191 -3.29 6.55 11.57
CA MET A 191 -3.39 6.85 10.14
C MET A 191 -3.48 5.60 9.27
N ARG A 192 -2.70 4.55 9.59
CA ARG A 192 -2.82 3.26 8.89
C ARG A 192 -4.22 2.66 9.05
N GLN A 193 -4.80 2.74 10.24
CA GLN A 193 -6.14 2.21 10.51
C GLN A 193 -7.20 2.97 9.71
N ILE A 194 -7.17 4.31 9.73
CA ILE A 194 -8.12 5.11 8.94
C ILE A 194 -8.05 4.72 7.46
N ILE A 195 -6.85 4.58 6.89
CA ILE A 195 -6.70 4.20 5.49
C ILE A 195 -7.21 2.77 5.25
N ALA A 196 -6.92 1.83 6.15
CA ALA A 196 -7.42 0.47 6.06
C ALA A 196 -8.95 0.40 6.09
N ASP A 197 -9.60 1.23 6.91
CA ASP A 197 -11.07 1.28 7.01
C ASP A 197 -11.73 1.85 5.72
N LEU A 198 -10.98 2.58 4.90
CA LEU A 198 -11.47 3.17 3.63
C LEU A 198 -11.14 2.33 2.41
N VAL A 199 -10.13 1.45 2.51
CA VAL A 199 -9.70 0.61 1.40
C VAL A 199 -10.58 -0.63 1.34
N VAL A 200 -11.30 -0.77 0.23
CA VAL A 200 -12.08 -1.95 -0.10
C VAL A 200 -11.79 -2.34 -1.55
N ILE A 201 -11.55 -3.62 -1.79
CA ILE A 201 -11.37 -4.14 -3.15
C ILE A 201 -12.58 -4.99 -3.53
N GLU A 202 -13.35 -4.51 -4.50
CA GLU A 202 -14.45 -5.29 -5.07
C GLU A 202 -13.92 -6.46 -5.90
N LEU A 203 -13.90 -7.63 -5.29
CA LEU A 203 -13.49 -8.88 -5.92
C LEU A 203 -14.69 -9.66 -6.48
N PRO A 204 -14.51 -10.42 -7.56
CA PRO A 204 -15.51 -11.39 -8.01
C PRO A 204 -15.64 -12.54 -6.99
N ALA A 205 -16.71 -13.33 -7.13
CA ALA A 205 -16.96 -14.48 -6.24
C ALA A 205 -15.82 -15.51 -6.19
N ASP A 206 -15.03 -15.61 -7.26
CA ASP A 206 -13.79 -16.39 -7.28
C ASP A 206 -12.61 -15.51 -7.73
N PRO A 207 -11.86 -14.91 -6.78
CA PRO A 207 -10.70 -14.10 -7.12
C PRO A 207 -9.50 -14.92 -7.62
N LEU A 208 -9.46 -16.24 -7.35
CA LEU A 208 -8.40 -17.14 -7.80
C LEU A 208 -8.51 -17.50 -9.29
N SER A 209 -9.64 -17.18 -9.93
CA SER A 209 -9.84 -17.40 -11.37
C SER A 209 -9.62 -16.13 -12.21
N VAL A 210 -9.24 -15.02 -11.58
CA VAL A 210 -9.06 -13.73 -12.26
C VAL A 210 -7.80 -13.76 -13.14
N GLU A 211 -7.94 -13.32 -14.39
CA GLU A 211 -6.78 -13.04 -15.23
C GLU A 211 -6.14 -11.71 -14.80
N TRP A 212 -5.30 -11.77 -13.76
CA TRP A 212 -4.73 -10.59 -13.12
C TRP A 212 -3.82 -9.76 -14.04
N GLY A 213 -3.07 -10.41 -14.93
CA GLY A 213 -2.28 -9.75 -15.97
C GLY A 213 -3.10 -9.18 -17.14
N GLY A 214 -4.39 -9.54 -17.20
CA GLY A 214 -5.33 -9.18 -18.24
C GLY A 214 -6.13 -7.90 -17.95
N GLN A 215 -7.19 -7.69 -18.72
CA GLN A 215 -8.06 -6.51 -18.56
C GLN A 215 -8.81 -6.53 -17.23
N GLN A 216 -9.22 -7.71 -16.75
CA GLN A 216 -9.98 -7.86 -15.52
C GLN A 216 -9.19 -7.37 -14.30
N GLY A 217 -7.96 -7.85 -14.11
CA GLY A 217 -7.08 -7.39 -13.02
C GLY A 217 -6.81 -5.89 -13.08
N ARG A 218 -6.57 -5.34 -14.28
CA ARG A 218 -6.37 -3.89 -14.47
C ARG A 218 -7.59 -3.09 -14.03
N THR A 219 -8.80 -3.51 -14.39
CA THR A 219 -10.03 -2.83 -13.97
C THR A 219 -10.25 -2.91 -12.46
N ILE A 220 -9.97 -4.05 -11.83
CA ILE A 220 -10.04 -4.19 -10.36
C ILE A 220 -9.07 -3.21 -9.69
N ALA A 221 -7.80 -3.21 -10.12
CA ALA A 221 -6.76 -2.34 -9.56
C ALA A 221 -7.09 -0.85 -9.73
N GLU A 222 -7.56 -0.44 -10.91
CA GLU A 222 -7.93 0.95 -11.19
C GLU A 222 -9.12 1.41 -10.34
N ARG A 223 -10.16 0.58 -10.22
CA ARG A 223 -11.33 0.89 -9.37
C ARG A 223 -10.94 1.00 -7.91
N ALA A 224 -10.20 0.03 -7.39
CA ALA A 224 -9.76 0.01 -6.00
C ALA A 224 -8.98 1.28 -5.63
N VAL A 225 -8.01 1.66 -6.48
CA VAL A 225 -7.21 2.88 -6.26
C VAL A 225 -8.08 4.14 -6.38
N SER A 226 -8.97 4.21 -7.38
CA SER A 226 -9.88 5.36 -7.54
C SER A 226 -10.79 5.54 -6.32
N SER A 227 -11.45 4.46 -5.90
CA SER A 227 -12.35 4.46 -4.75
C SER A 227 -11.64 4.86 -3.46
N ALA A 228 -10.42 4.35 -3.21
CA ALA A 228 -9.63 4.75 -2.04
C ALA A 228 -9.36 6.27 -2.01
N TYR A 229 -8.92 6.86 -3.13
CA TYR A 229 -8.66 8.30 -3.18
C TYR A 229 -9.92 9.16 -3.19
N GLU A 230 -11.04 8.67 -3.72
CA GLU A 230 -12.35 9.33 -3.63
C GLU A 230 -12.82 9.41 -2.17
N LEU A 231 -12.72 8.30 -1.43
CA LEU A 231 -13.09 8.22 -0.02
C LEU A 231 -12.17 9.10 0.86
N LEU A 232 -10.85 9.06 0.64
CA LEU A 232 -9.91 9.95 1.34
C LEU A 232 -10.24 11.43 1.10
N SER A 233 -10.61 11.79 -0.13
CA SER A 233 -11.02 13.16 -0.49
C SER A 233 -12.32 13.58 0.21
N ALA A 234 -13.19 12.63 0.54
CA ALA A 234 -14.48 12.86 1.19
C ALA A 234 -14.38 13.06 2.71
N LEU A 235 -13.31 12.61 3.37
CA LEU A 235 -13.15 12.68 4.83
C LEU A 235 -13.37 14.10 5.43
N GLU A 236 -12.93 15.18 4.75
CA GLU A 236 -13.12 16.55 5.28
C GLU A 236 -14.58 17.04 5.15
N ARG A 237 -15.44 16.35 4.38
CA ARG A 237 -16.87 16.69 4.26
C ARG A 237 -17.69 16.12 5.41
N GLU A 238 -17.30 14.97 5.94
CA GLU A 238 -17.99 14.29 7.05
C GLU A 238 -17.75 14.99 8.40
N ASP A 239 -16.56 15.56 8.61
CA ASP A 239 -16.24 16.35 9.82
C ASP A 239 -17.03 17.69 9.94
N ARG A 240 -17.85 18.05 8.95
CA ARG A 240 -18.63 19.30 8.90
C ARG A 240 -20.13 19.14 9.10
N THR A 241 -20.61 17.89 9.25
CA THR A 241 -22.01 17.53 9.51
C THR A 241 -22.18 17.04 10.94
#